data_AF-A0A2S4M9T3-F1
#
_entry.id   AF-A0A2S4M9T3-F1
#
_cell.length_a   1.000
_cell.length_b   1.000
_cell.length_c   1.000
_cell.angle_alpha   90.00
_cell.angle_beta   90.00
_cell.angle_gamma   90.00
#
_symmetry.space_group_name_H-M   'P 1'
#
loop_
_entity.id
_entity.type
_entity.pdbx_description
1 polymer ?
#
loop_
_entity_poly.entity_id
_entity_poly.type
_entity_poly.pdbx_seq_one_letter_code
_entity_poly.pdbx_strand_id
1 'polypeptide(L)'
;MMPTVPGRELSGHCNAPVQVLFYPSTGQRTVPSSAADSRPPPALALSDGEIDFLWWFIQGSIMDAGVRIRLYAHWGMCARHALGFFCVEAAFRPHLIHGSTILYNELMRRASHLLEGHGVCSLAPTGVTRHRLRSSGPCHMCNLGYGPASSGNAPPERIAQGRDLANARAFARANRDGWLPHVCGQCAGTGSDTLCRRHLIESPDRDGALALRLHGAAATRIAEHLARFEHSFRWDSRGTDSAEDRGALIAAIGWCSGWGEILQALGGD
;
A
#
# COMPACT_ATOMS: atom_id res chain seq x y z
N MET A 1 18.86 -43.38 30.29
CA MET A 1 19.26 -42.06 30.83
C MET A 1 19.26 -41.08 29.67
N MET A 2 18.26 -40.21 29.62
CA MET A 2 18.18 -39.10 28.65
C MET A 2 18.32 -37.78 29.43
N PRO A 3 19.01 -36.76 28.90
CA PRO A 3 19.04 -35.46 29.54
C PRO A 3 17.79 -34.65 29.15
N THR A 4 17.12 -34.13 30.17
CA THR A 4 16.06 -33.12 30.09
C THR A 4 16.67 -31.75 29.77
N VAL A 5 16.12 -31.07 28.76
CA VAL A 5 16.41 -29.65 28.47
C VAL A 5 15.28 -28.79 29.05
N PRO A 6 15.56 -27.76 29.86
CA PRO A 6 14.52 -26.91 30.44
C PRO A 6 14.05 -25.84 29.45
N GLY A 7 12.73 -25.62 29.45
CA GLY A 7 12.04 -24.62 28.65
C GLY A 7 12.46 -23.19 29.00
N ARG A 8 12.55 -22.36 27.96
CA ARG A 8 12.81 -20.93 28.08
C ARG A 8 11.55 -20.18 27.62
N GLU A 9 10.81 -19.69 28.58
CA GLU A 9 9.74 -18.70 28.39
C GLU A 9 10.36 -17.39 27.85
N LEU A 10 9.79 -16.86 26.76
CA LEU A 10 10.08 -15.52 26.27
C LEU A 10 8.79 -14.69 26.38
N SER A 11 8.58 -14.16 27.58
CA SER A 11 7.64 -13.09 27.88
C SER A 11 8.45 -11.83 28.18
N GLY A 12 8.31 -10.79 27.37
CA GLY A 12 8.87 -9.46 27.61
C GLY A 12 8.39 -8.50 26.53
N HIS A 13 7.23 -7.88 26.69
CA HIS A 13 7.04 -6.54 27.30
C HIS A 13 7.70 -5.41 26.50
N CYS A 14 6.97 -4.90 25.49
CA CYS A 14 7.16 -3.57 24.95
C CYS A 14 6.08 -2.64 25.55
N ASN A 15 6.33 -2.08 26.73
CA ASN A 15 5.58 -0.94 27.27
C ASN A 15 6.56 0.22 27.40
N ALA A 16 6.49 1.19 26.50
CA ALA A 16 7.08 2.50 26.70
C ALA A 16 5.96 3.50 27.00
N PRO A 17 6.01 4.24 28.14
CA PRO A 17 4.98 5.21 28.49
C PRO A 17 5.14 6.49 27.67
N VAL A 18 4.07 6.91 26.98
CA VAL A 18 3.97 8.23 26.34
C VAL A 18 3.62 9.25 27.43
N GLN A 19 4.62 10.01 27.89
CA GLN A 19 4.38 11.21 28.69
C GLN A 19 3.99 12.37 27.75
N VAL A 20 2.74 12.80 27.85
CA VAL A 20 2.22 13.99 27.17
C VAL A 20 2.59 15.21 28.01
N LEU A 21 3.63 15.93 27.61
CA LEU A 21 3.95 17.27 28.15
C LEU A 21 3.29 18.33 27.27
N PHE A 22 2.26 18.97 27.81
CA PHE A 22 1.67 20.20 27.26
C PHE A 22 2.63 21.37 27.55
N TYR A 23 3.06 22.08 26.51
CA TYR A 23 3.67 23.41 26.63
C TYR A 23 2.88 24.44 25.79
N PRO A 24 2.65 25.66 26.33
CA PRO A 24 1.86 26.68 25.66
C PRO A 24 2.62 27.36 24.51
N SER A 25 1.87 27.65 23.46
CA SER A 25 2.26 28.45 22.29
C SER A 25 2.48 29.92 22.67
N THR A 26 3.63 30.48 22.33
CA THR A 26 3.79 31.93 22.02
C THR A 26 5.12 32.15 21.31
N GLY A 27 5.07 32.82 20.15
CA GLY A 27 6.26 33.34 19.47
C GLY A 27 6.22 33.15 17.96
N GLN A 28 5.50 34.02 17.24
CA GLN A 28 5.68 34.19 15.80
C GLN A 28 7.11 34.66 15.53
N ARG A 29 7.91 33.80 14.89
CA ARG A 29 9.23 34.16 14.36
C ARG A 29 9.09 34.23 12.84
N THR A 30 9.19 35.43 12.30
CA THR A 30 9.21 35.72 10.86
C THR A 30 10.40 35.04 10.21
N VAL A 31 10.15 34.13 9.28
CA VAL A 31 11.18 33.47 8.47
C VAL A 31 11.40 34.30 7.20
N PRO A 32 12.65 34.64 6.84
CA PRO A 32 12.94 35.34 5.60
C PRO A 32 12.63 34.44 4.40
N SER A 33 11.94 35.02 3.41
CA SER A 33 11.66 34.42 2.11
C SER A 33 12.98 34.32 1.34
N SER A 34 13.59 33.13 1.32
CA SER A 34 14.50 32.77 0.24
C SER A 34 13.66 32.15 -0.88
N ALA A 35 13.88 32.64 -2.10
CA ALA A 35 13.24 32.16 -3.31
C ALA A 35 13.44 30.64 -3.42
N ALA A 36 12.34 29.90 -3.22
CA ALA A 36 12.30 28.47 -3.36
C ALA A 36 12.60 28.10 -4.81
N ASP A 37 13.66 27.32 -4.96
CA ASP A 37 13.97 26.52 -6.14
C ASP A 37 12.68 25.85 -6.63
N SER A 38 12.16 26.29 -7.78
CA SER A 38 10.88 25.87 -8.35
C SER A 38 10.98 24.49 -9.00
N ARG A 39 11.67 23.56 -8.33
CA ARG A 39 11.66 22.16 -8.70
C ARG A 39 10.36 21.56 -8.17
N PRO A 40 9.57 20.86 -9.00
CA PRO A 40 8.42 20.14 -8.49
C PRO A 40 8.89 19.25 -7.32
N PRO A 41 8.15 19.21 -6.20
CA PRO A 41 8.55 18.42 -5.05
C PRO A 41 8.85 17.00 -5.51
N PRO A 42 9.92 16.37 -4.98
CA PRO A 42 10.29 15.03 -5.40
C PRO A 42 9.09 14.09 -5.24
N ALA A 43 8.90 13.28 -6.27
CA ALA A 43 7.66 12.56 -6.56
C ALA A 43 7.21 11.53 -5.50
N LEU A 44 7.95 11.37 -4.41
CA LEU A 44 7.50 10.91 -3.09
C LEU A 44 8.64 11.18 -2.10
N ALA A 45 8.58 12.27 -1.33
CA ALA A 45 9.53 12.52 -0.24
C ALA A 45 8.99 11.95 1.09
N LEU A 46 9.42 10.75 1.47
CA LEU A 46 9.12 10.19 2.80
C LEU A 46 9.94 10.88 3.90
N SER A 47 9.27 11.16 5.01
CA SER A 47 9.91 11.67 6.23
C SER A 47 10.76 10.59 6.91
N ASP A 48 11.61 11.01 7.84
CA ASP A 48 12.45 10.08 8.60
C ASP A 48 11.60 9.10 9.41
N GLY A 49 10.51 9.58 10.01
CA GLY A 49 9.59 8.75 10.78
C GLY A 49 8.85 7.72 9.93
N GLU A 50 8.43 8.09 8.72
CA GLU A 50 7.78 7.15 7.79
C GLU A 50 8.73 6.02 7.38
N ILE A 51 10.01 6.33 7.12
CA ILE A 51 11.02 5.34 6.73
C ILE A 51 11.38 4.43 7.90
N ASP A 52 11.60 5.01 9.08
CA ASP A 52 11.93 4.25 10.29
C ASP A 52 10.80 3.26 10.64
N PHE A 53 9.54 3.73 10.59
CA PHE A 53 8.38 2.86 10.75
C PHE A 53 8.34 1.75 9.70
N LEU A 54 8.44 2.11 8.41
CA LEU A 54 8.32 1.13 7.32
C LEU A 54 9.45 0.09 7.33
N TRP A 55 10.65 0.47 7.75
CA TRP A 55 11.77 -0.45 7.94
C TRP A 55 11.45 -1.54 8.97
N TRP A 56 10.89 -1.19 10.13
CA TRP A 56 10.43 -2.18 11.11
C TRP A 56 9.22 -2.96 10.59
N PHE A 57 8.32 -2.26 9.90
CA PHE A 57 7.10 -2.85 9.37
C PHE A 57 7.39 -4.01 8.40
N ILE A 58 8.34 -3.82 7.48
CA ILE A 58 8.74 -4.85 6.51
C ILE A 58 9.44 -6.04 7.17
N GLN A 59 9.96 -5.91 8.40
CA GLN A 59 10.61 -7.00 9.14
C GLN A 59 9.63 -7.97 9.82
N GLY A 60 8.34 -7.63 9.91
CA GLY A 60 7.36 -8.59 10.41
C GLY A 60 6.15 -7.97 11.13
N SER A 61 6.06 -6.65 11.28
CA SER A 61 4.89 -6.05 11.94
C SER A 61 3.58 -6.28 11.19
N ILE A 62 3.63 -6.58 9.88
CA ILE A 62 2.47 -7.05 9.12
C ILE A 62 1.90 -8.38 9.64
N MET A 63 2.67 -9.18 10.39
CA MET A 63 2.21 -10.43 10.98
C MET A 63 1.40 -10.24 12.26
N ASP A 64 1.41 -9.04 12.86
CA ASP A 64 0.56 -8.72 14.01
C ASP A 64 -0.92 -8.76 13.62
N ALA A 65 -1.72 -9.54 14.35
CA ALA A 65 -3.13 -9.74 14.04
C ALA A 65 -3.93 -8.44 14.11
N GLY A 66 -3.63 -7.56 15.07
CA GLY A 66 -4.31 -6.27 15.22
C GLY A 66 -4.01 -5.33 14.06
N VAL A 67 -2.75 -5.29 13.61
CA VAL A 67 -2.32 -4.56 12.42
C VAL A 67 -3.04 -5.09 11.18
N ARG A 68 -3.09 -6.41 10.97
CA ARG A 68 -3.78 -7.01 9.81
C ARG A 68 -5.26 -6.69 9.77
N ILE A 69 -5.96 -6.80 10.90
CA ILE A 69 -7.39 -6.47 10.99
C ILE A 69 -7.64 -5.02 10.59
N ARG A 70 -6.79 -4.08 11.04
CA ARG A 70 -6.90 -2.67 10.67
C ARG A 70 -6.62 -2.44 9.18
N LEU A 71 -5.54 -3.03 8.65
CA LEU A 71 -5.22 -2.92 7.23
C LEU A 71 -6.34 -3.49 6.36
N TYR A 72 -6.91 -4.64 6.74
CA TYR A 72 -8.05 -5.23 6.06
C TYR A 72 -9.27 -4.28 6.12
N ALA A 73 -9.65 -3.79 7.30
CA ALA A 73 -10.79 -2.89 7.47
C ALA A 73 -10.67 -1.58 6.68
N HIS A 74 -9.46 -1.05 6.54
CA HIS A 74 -9.19 0.23 5.87
C HIS A 74 -8.79 0.10 4.40
N TRP A 75 -8.80 -1.12 3.83
CA TRP A 75 -8.38 -1.40 2.46
C TRP A 75 -6.90 -1.07 2.19
N GLY A 76 -6.05 -1.40 3.16
CA GLY A 76 -4.61 -1.20 3.11
C GLY A 76 -4.17 0.13 3.69
N MET A 77 -3.23 0.78 3.01
CA MET A 77 -2.71 2.09 3.37
C MET A 77 -3.34 3.19 2.51
N CYS A 78 -3.20 4.47 2.91
CA CYS A 78 -3.56 5.57 2.04
C CYS A 78 -2.59 5.64 0.85
N ALA A 79 -2.92 6.37 -0.23
CA ALA A 79 -2.11 6.45 -1.45
C ALA A 79 -0.60 6.67 -1.19
N ARG A 80 -0.28 7.66 -0.34
CA ARG A 80 1.10 7.98 0.06
C ARG A 80 1.79 6.82 0.76
N HIS A 81 1.19 6.28 1.82
CA HIS A 81 1.80 5.22 2.63
C HIS A 81 1.81 3.88 1.91
N ALA A 82 0.86 3.62 1.02
CA ALA A 82 0.82 2.46 0.17
C ALA A 82 2.00 2.44 -0.81
N LEU A 83 2.21 3.56 -1.50
CA LEU A 83 3.37 3.76 -2.37
C LEU A 83 4.68 3.74 -1.55
N GLY A 84 4.70 4.43 -0.41
CA GLY A 84 5.86 4.45 0.48
C GLY A 84 6.27 3.06 0.96
N PHE A 85 5.30 2.22 1.35
CA PHE A 85 5.56 0.84 1.74
C PHE A 85 6.18 0.04 0.60
N PHE A 86 5.61 0.11 -0.61
CA PHE A 86 6.18 -0.54 -1.79
C PHE A 86 7.61 -0.04 -2.09
N CYS A 87 7.83 1.27 -2.08
CA CYS A 87 9.13 1.87 -2.38
C CYS A 87 10.19 1.50 -1.35
N VAL A 88 9.88 1.59 -0.05
CA VAL A 88 10.78 1.20 1.03
C VAL A 88 11.09 -0.29 0.94
N GLU A 89 10.10 -1.14 0.70
CA GLU A 89 10.33 -2.57 0.54
C GLU A 89 11.23 -2.87 -0.68
N ALA A 90 11.01 -2.22 -1.82
CA ALA A 90 11.86 -2.36 -3.00
C ALA A 90 13.30 -1.83 -2.77
N ALA A 91 13.47 -0.79 -1.95
CA ALA A 91 14.78 -0.25 -1.63
C ALA A 91 15.62 -1.19 -0.76
N PHE A 92 14.98 -1.88 0.19
CA PHE A 92 15.66 -2.77 1.13
C PHE A 92 15.66 -4.25 0.70
N ARG A 93 14.70 -4.66 -0.14
CA ARG A 93 14.50 -6.05 -0.58
C ARG A 93 14.12 -6.10 -2.07
N PRO A 94 15.01 -5.66 -2.98
CA PRO A 94 14.70 -5.51 -4.40
C PRO A 94 14.27 -6.81 -5.10
N HIS A 95 14.63 -7.98 -4.55
CA HIS A 95 14.28 -9.29 -5.09
C HIS A 95 13.11 -9.97 -4.37
N LEU A 96 12.56 -9.36 -3.31
CA LEU A 96 11.55 -9.96 -2.45
C LEU A 96 10.62 -8.91 -1.85
N ILE A 97 9.74 -8.38 -2.71
CA ILE A 97 8.69 -7.42 -2.34
C ILE A 97 7.48 -8.18 -1.78
N HIS A 98 7.66 -8.78 -0.61
CA HIS A 98 6.76 -9.82 -0.08
C HIS A 98 5.61 -9.27 0.75
N GLY A 99 5.87 -8.32 1.66
CA GLY A 99 4.88 -7.81 2.58
C GLY A 99 3.76 -7.05 1.87
N SER A 100 4.12 -6.19 0.92
CA SER A 100 3.13 -5.49 0.09
C SER A 100 2.36 -6.47 -0.80
N THR A 101 3.04 -7.47 -1.39
CA THR A 101 2.37 -8.53 -2.17
C THR A 101 1.33 -9.28 -1.37
N ILE A 102 1.65 -9.80 -0.17
CA ILE A 102 0.69 -10.50 0.69
C ILE A 102 -0.51 -9.60 1.01
N LEU A 103 -0.24 -8.36 1.45
CA LEU A 103 -1.29 -7.42 1.85
C LEU A 103 -2.26 -7.17 0.71
N TYR A 104 -1.73 -6.75 -0.44
CA TYR A 104 -2.58 -6.35 -1.55
C TYR A 104 -3.20 -7.55 -2.26
N ASN A 105 -2.61 -8.74 -2.19
CA ASN A 105 -3.27 -9.96 -2.66
C ASN A 105 -4.52 -10.27 -1.82
N GLU A 106 -4.41 -10.22 -0.49
CA GLU A 106 -5.55 -10.43 0.41
C GLU A 106 -6.69 -9.42 0.14
N LEU A 107 -6.34 -8.15 -0.09
CA LEU A 107 -7.30 -7.09 -0.41
C LEU A 107 -7.93 -7.28 -1.81
N MET A 108 -7.17 -7.71 -2.81
CA MET A 108 -7.71 -7.95 -4.15
C MET A 108 -8.61 -9.17 -4.21
N ARG A 109 -8.29 -10.23 -3.47
CA ARG A 109 -9.21 -11.37 -3.29
C ARG A 109 -10.52 -10.93 -2.66
N ARG A 110 -10.47 -10.08 -1.63
CA ARG A 110 -11.68 -9.48 -1.03
C ARG A 110 -12.46 -8.65 -2.06
N ALA A 111 -11.78 -7.83 -2.86
CA ALA A 111 -12.42 -7.02 -3.90
C ALA A 111 -13.15 -7.89 -4.92
N SER A 112 -12.48 -8.92 -5.45
CA SER A 112 -13.05 -9.91 -6.38
C SER A 112 -14.31 -10.54 -5.80
N HIS A 113 -14.26 -11.07 -4.57
CA HIS A 113 -15.43 -11.67 -3.91
C HIS A 113 -16.61 -10.70 -3.75
N LEU A 114 -16.34 -9.44 -3.42
CA LEU A 114 -17.39 -8.43 -3.25
C LEU A 114 -18.01 -7.98 -4.57
N LEU A 115 -17.22 -7.92 -5.65
CA LEU A 115 -17.65 -7.36 -6.94
C LEU A 115 -18.24 -8.40 -7.90
N GLU A 116 -17.74 -9.64 -7.87
CA GLU A 116 -18.30 -10.73 -8.66
C GLU A 116 -19.59 -11.29 -8.05
N GLY A 117 -19.86 -10.96 -6.79
CA GLY A 117 -21.05 -11.41 -6.09
C GLY A 117 -21.02 -12.92 -5.87
N HIS A 118 -19.94 -13.46 -5.30
CA HIS A 118 -19.92 -14.87 -4.91
C HIS A 118 -20.69 -15.10 -3.58
N GLY A 119 -21.38 -16.23 -3.48
CA GLY A 119 -22.11 -16.62 -2.27
C GLY A 119 -23.18 -15.61 -1.86
N VAL A 120 -23.25 -15.28 -0.57
CA VAL A 120 -24.20 -14.29 -0.03
C VAL A 120 -24.02 -12.88 -0.60
N CYS A 121 -22.86 -12.58 -1.19
CA CYS A 121 -22.61 -11.28 -1.83
C CYS A 121 -23.30 -11.15 -3.20
N SER A 122 -23.72 -12.26 -3.83
CA SER A 122 -24.51 -12.24 -5.08
C SER A 122 -25.84 -11.49 -4.93
N LEU A 123 -26.41 -11.54 -3.73
CA LEU A 123 -27.71 -10.97 -3.39
C LEU A 123 -27.60 -9.55 -2.81
N ALA A 124 -26.37 -9.05 -2.60
CA ALA A 124 -26.16 -7.76 -1.98
C ALA A 124 -26.55 -6.64 -2.97
N PRO A 125 -27.42 -5.70 -2.58
CA PRO A 125 -27.70 -4.53 -3.39
C PRO A 125 -26.42 -3.73 -3.69
N THR A 126 -26.33 -3.11 -4.87
CA THR A 126 -25.20 -2.28 -5.31
C THR A 126 -24.75 -1.27 -4.24
N GLY A 127 -25.69 -0.66 -3.51
CA GLY A 127 -25.40 0.25 -2.41
C GLY A 127 -24.65 -0.40 -1.24
N VAL A 128 -24.98 -1.64 -0.89
CA VAL A 128 -24.28 -2.41 0.16
C VAL A 128 -22.87 -2.76 -0.30
N THR A 129 -22.70 -3.20 -1.55
CA THR A 129 -21.37 -3.48 -2.11
C THR A 129 -20.50 -2.23 -2.12
N ARG A 130 -21.01 -1.08 -2.58
CA ARG A 130 -20.30 0.20 -2.53
C ARG A 130 -19.94 0.61 -1.09
N HIS A 131 -20.84 0.41 -0.12
CA HIS A 131 -20.56 0.69 1.27
C HIS A 131 -19.41 -0.17 1.82
N ARG A 132 -19.39 -1.47 1.50
CA ARG A 132 -18.32 -2.39 1.93
C ARG A 132 -16.95 -2.11 1.31
N LEU A 133 -16.93 -1.42 0.17
CA LEU A 133 -15.70 -0.92 -0.47
C LEU A 133 -15.15 0.34 0.20
N ARG A 134 -15.92 1.04 1.04
CA ARG A 134 -15.43 2.24 1.75
C ARG A 134 -14.40 1.86 2.81
N SER A 135 -13.41 2.73 2.98
CA SER A 135 -12.52 2.68 4.14
C SER A 135 -13.23 3.23 5.36
N SER A 136 -13.07 2.58 6.52
CA SER A 136 -13.71 2.98 7.78
C SER A 136 -12.95 4.02 8.61
N GLY A 137 -11.82 4.57 8.12
CA GLY A 137 -10.98 5.50 8.88
C GLY A 137 -9.64 5.82 8.23
N PRO A 138 -8.75 6.55 8.93
CA PRO A 138 -7.38 6.81 8.48
C PRO A 138 -6.60 5.49 8.36
N CYS A 139 -5.58 5.47 7.49
CA CYS A 139 -4.74 4.28 7.40
C CYS A 139 -3.88 4.08 8.66
N HIS A 140 -3.34 2.88 8.83
CA HIS A 140 -2.59 2.50 10.03
C HIS A 140 -1.47 3.49 10.40
N MET A 141 -0.64 3.90 9.44
CA MET A 141 0.44 4.88 9.65
C MET A 141 -0.08 6.28 10.02
N CYS A 142 -1.08 6.80 9.30
CA CYS A 142 -1.74 8.07 9.65
C CYS A 142 -2.29 8.05 11.07
N ASN A 143 -2.92 6.94 11.48
CA ASN A 143 -3.48 6.79 12.82
C ASN A 143 -2.41 6.77 13.92
N LEU A 144 -1.17 6.41 13.58
CA LEU A 144 -0.02 6.44 14.49
C LEU A 144 0.74 7.78 14.43
N GLY A 145 0.30 8.74 13.61
CA GLY A 145 0.94 10.05 13.48
C GLY A 145 2.14 10.08 12.53
N TYR A 146 2.37 9.03 11.74
CA TYR A 146 3.39 9.04 10.69
C TYR A 146 2.85 9.76 9.45
N GLY A 147 3.59 10.75 8.98
CA GLY A 147 3.22 11.60 7.86
C GLY A 147 4.40 12.46 7.39
N PRO A 148 4.19 13.41 6.48
CA PRO A 148 5.28 14.10 5.78
C PRO A 148 6.30 14.84 6.66
N ALA A 149 5.93 15.16 7.90
CA ALA A 149 6.78 15.86 8.87
C ALA A 149 7.17 15.00 10.09
N SER A 150 6.90 13.68 10.07
CA SER A 150 7.23 12.83 11.23
C SER A 150 8.74 12.60 11.37
N SER A 151 9.26 12.75 12.59
CA SER A 151 10.65 12.45 12.93
C SER A 151 10.87 10.94 13.11
N GLY A 152 12.07 10.46 12.82
CA GLY A 152 12.50 9.08 13.05
C GLY A 152 13.89 9.02 13.67
N ASN A 153 14.25 7.88 14.25
CA ASN A 153 15.55 7.69 14.91
C ASN A 153 16.47 6.72 14.13
N ALA A 154 16.09 6.39 12.89
CA ALA A 154 16.89 5.56 12.01
C ALA A 154 18.23 6.22 11.65
N PRO A 155 19.31 5.42 11.49
CA PRO A 155 20.59 5.93 11.01
C PRO A 155 20.47 6.65 9.64
N PRO A 156 21.28 7.69 9.38
CA PRO A 156 21.22 8.46 8.14
C PRO A 156 21.33 7.61 6.88
N GLU A 157 22.16 6.56 6.87
CA GLU A 157 22.29 5.65 5.72
C GLU A 157 20.98 4.89 5.42
N ARG A 158 20.25 4.49 6.47
CA ARG A 158 18.95 3.82 6.33
C ARG A 158 17.91 4.78 5.77
N ILE A 159 17.91 6.01 6.26
CA ILE A 159 17.02 7.05 5.75
C ILE A 159 17.30 7.33 4.27
N ALA A 160 18.57 7.47 3.89
CA ALA A 160 18.96 7.67 2.50
C ALA A 160 18.51 6.50 1.61
N GLN A 161 18.73 5.26 2.03
CA GLN A 161 18.28 4.07 1.29
C GLN A 161 16.76 4.01 1.17
N GLY A 162 16.01 4.27 2.24
CA GLY A 162 14.55 4.26 2.22
C GLY A 162 13.92 5.34 1.34
N ARG A 163 14.67 6.42 1.02
CA ARG A 163 14.27 7.46 0.05
C ARG A 163 14.63 7.10 -1.39
N ASP A 164 15.47 6.09 -1.60
CA ASP A 164 15.89 5.71 -2.95
C ASP A 164 14.77 4.97 -3.69
N LEU A 165 14.24 5.63 -4.73
CA LEU A 165 13.18 5.10 -5.56
C LEU A 165 13.70 4.30 -6.76
N ALA A 166 15.02 4.14 -6.94
CA ALA A 166 15.61 3.52 -8.12
C ALA A 166 15.06 2.11 -8.38
N ASN A 167 15.04 1.25 -7.35
CA ASN A 167 14.52 -0.11 -7.47
C ASN A 167 13.02 -0.15 -7.74
N ALA A 168 12.25 0.71 -7.07
CA ALA A 168 10.80 0.81 -7.28
C ALA A 168 10.46 1.25 -8.72
N ARG A 169 11.19 2.23 -9.25
CA ARG A 169 11.04 2.71 -10.64
C ARG A 169 11.49 1.66 -11.64
N ALA A 170 12.61 0.98 -11.39
CA ALA A 170 13.08 -0.11 -12.25
C ALA A 170 12.05 -1.25 -12.29
N PHE A 171 11.50 -1.64 -11.14
CA PHE A 171 10.42 -2.62 -11.05
C PHE A 171 9.17 -2.15 -11.80
N ALA A 172 8.74 -0.91 -11.63
CA ALA A 172 7.55 -0.39 -12.31
C ALA A 172 7.70 -0.35 -13.83
N ARG A 173 8.86 0.08 -14.36
CA ARG A 173 9.15 0.10 -15.80
C ARG A 173 9.23 -1.30 -16.39
N ALA A 174 9.92 -2.23 -15.72
CA ALA A 174 10.09 -3.60 -16.21
C ALA A 174 8.78 -4.39 -16.29
N ASN A 175 7.77 -3.98 -15.50
CA ASN A 175 6.50 -4.70 -15.36
C ASN A 175 5.30 -3.85 -15.82
N ARG A 176 5.53 -2.89 -16.73
CA ARG A 176 4.53 -1.92 -17.20
C ARG A 176 3.26 -2.58 -17.73
N ASP A 177 3.43 -3.66 -18.49
CA ASP A 177 2.32 -4.37 -19.15
C ASP A 177 1.33 -4.95 -18.12
N GLY A 178 1.81 -5.32 -16.93
CA GLY A 178 0.97 -5.86 -15.86
C GLY A 178 0.16 -4.82 -15.07
N TRP A 179 0.42 -3.51 -15.22
CA TRP A 179 -0.29 -2.48 -14.46
C TRP A 179 -0.88 -1.34 -15.27
N LEU A 180 -0.30 -0.99 -16.41
CA LEU A 180 -0.79 0.10 -17.24
C LEU A 180 -2.25 -0.07 -17.69
N PRO A 181 -2.73 -1.27 -18.09
CA PRO A 181 -4.14 -1.49 -18.44
C PRO A 181 -5.12 -1.23 -17.28
N HIS A 182 -4.63 -1.24 -16.05
CA HIS A 182 -5.43 -1.09 -14.82
C HIS A 182 -5.43 0.34 -14.27
N VAL A 183 -4.72 1.27 -14.91
CA VAL A 183 -4.66 2.67 -14.48
C VAL A 183 -6.05 3.31 -14.51
N CYS A 184 -6.40 3.97 -13.40
CA CYS A 184 -7.68 4.66 -13.30
C CYS A 184 -7.73 5.89 -14.21
N GLY A 185 -8.72 5.96 -15.10
CA GLY A 185 -8.90 7.08 -16.04
C GLY A 185 -9.17 8.42 -15.36
N GLN A 186 -9.84 8.42 -14.20
CA GLN A 186 -10.04 9.64 -13.41
C GLN A 186 -8.77 10.10 -12.69
N CYS A 187 -7.94 9.17 -12.18
CA CYS A 187 -6.66 9.55 -11.58
C CYS A 187 -5.67 10.04 -12.64
N ALA A 188 -5.69 9.46 -13.84
CA ALA A 188 -4.78 9.80 -14.93
C ALA A 188 -5.27 10.96 -15.82
N GLY A 189 -6.52 11.39 -15.68
CA GLY A 189 -7.12 12.41 -16.54
C GLY A 189 -7.35 11.97 -18.00
N THR A 190 -7.39 10.66 -18.26
CA THR A 190 -7.48 10.11 -19.63
C THR A 190 -8.90 9.79 -20.10
N GLY A 191 -9.89 9.85 -19.20
CA GLY A 191 -11.27 9.49 -19.51
C GLY A 191 -11.52 7.98 -19.70
N SER A 192 -10.52 7.12 -19.45
CA SER A 192 -10.69 5.66 -19.45
C SER A 192 -11.77 5.21 -18.45
N ASP A 193 -12.51 4.17 -18.84
CA ASP A 193 -13.54 3.53 -18.02
C ASP A 193 -12.97 2.73 -16.85
N THR A 194 -11.65 2.49 -16.82
CA THR A 194 -11.00 1.83 -15.69
C THR A 194 -11.04 2.75 -14.47
N LEU A 195 -11.56 2.24 -13.35
CA LEU A 195 -11.68 2.98 -12.09
C LEU A 195 -10.92 2.27 -10.96
N CYS A 196 -10.24 3.05 -10.12
CA CYS A 196 -9.78 2.57 -8.83
C CYS A 196 -10.96 2.48 -7.86
N ARG A 197 -10.76 1.82 -6.72
CA ARG A 197 -11.79 1.62 -5.68
C ARG A 197 -12.46 2.94 -5.28
N ARG A 198 -11.71 4.00 -5.04
CA ARG A 198 -12.26 5.31 -4.62
C ARG A 198 -13.21 5.87 -5.67
N HIS A 199 -12.75 5.99 -6.91
CA HIS A 199 -13.55 6.55 -8.00
C HIS A 199 -14.72 5.64 -8.41
N LEU A 200 -14.63 4.33 -8.18
CA LEU A 200 -15.75 3.40 -8.33
C LEU A 200 -16.87 3.67 -7.30
N ILE A 201 -16.50 4.01 -6.06
CA ILE A 201 -17.48 4.37 -5.01
C ILE A 201 -18.12 5.73 -5.29
N GLU A 202 -17.33 6.68 -5.78
CA GLU A 202 -17.73 8.07 -6.03
C GLU A 202 -18.55 8.26 -7.32
N SER A 203 -18.46 7.33 -8.28
CA SER A 203 -19.17 7.42 -9.56
C SER A 203 -20.70 7.33 -9.37
N PRO A 204 -21.45 8.45 -9.53
CA PRO A 204 -22.89 8.49 -9.29
C PRO A 204 -23.68 7.83 -10.44
N ASP A 205 -23.18 7.95 -11.67
CA ASP A 205 -23.95 7.74 -12.92
C ASP A 205 -23.66 6.44 -13.66
N ARG A 206 -22.79 5.56 -13.13
CA ARG A 206 -22.59 4.22 -13.71
C ARG A 206 -23.58 3.26 -13.07
N ASP A 207 -24.83 3.39 -13.51
CA ASP A 207 -25.93 2.52 -13.14
C ASP A 207 -25.65 1.06 -13.52
N GLY A 208 -25.82 0.17 -12.55
CA GLY A 208 -26.05 -1.25 -12.80
C GLY A 208 -25.02 -2.21 -12.21
N ALA A 209 -25.52 -3.37 -11.81
CA ALA A 209 -24.74 -4.56 -11.49
C ALA A 209 -23.74 -4.93 -12.61
N LEU A 210 -23.98 -4.52 -13.85
CA LEU A 210 -23.05 -4.71 -14.97
C LEU A 210 -21.73 -3.96 -14.78
N ALA A 211 -21.74 -2.69 -14.38
CA ALA A 211 -20.52 -1.93 -14.13
C ALA A 211 -19.70 -2.55 -12.99
N LEU A 212 -20.37 -2.93 -11.89
CA LEU A 212 -19.71 -3.64 -10.80
C LEU A 212 -19.10 -4.98 -11.24
N ARG A 213 -19.79 -5.75 -12.10
CA ARG A 213 -19.25 -7.00 -12.66
C ARG A 213 -18.02 -6.77 -13.54
N LEU A 214 -18.02 -5.74 -14.39
CA LEU A 214 -16.84 -5.41 -15.21
C LEU A 214 -15.63 -5.03 -14.34
N HIS A 215 -15.84 -4.24 -13.29
CA HIS A 215 -14.79 -3.94 -12.32
C HIS A 215 -14.41 -5.17 -11.49
N GLY A 216 -15.34 -6.09 -11.24
CA GLY A 216 -15.07 -7.40 -10.62
C GLY A 216 -14.10 -8.24 -11.45
N ALA A 217 -14.36 -8.39 -12.75
CA ALA A 217 -13.45 -9.10 -13.65
C ALA A 217 -12.05 -8.46 -13.71
N ALA A 218 -11.96 -7.13 -13.64
CA ALA A 218 -10.66 -6.45 -13.53
C ALA A 218 -9.97 -6.76 -12.19
N ALA A 219 -10.69 -6.71 -11.06
CA ALA A 219 -10.16 -7.03 -9.75
C ALA A 219 -9.71 -8.50 -9.64
N THR A 220 -10.45 -9.43 -10.24
CA THR A 220 -10.11 -10.86 -10.30
C THR A 220 -8.85 -11.10 -11.10
N ARG A 221 -8.71 -10.49 -12.28
CA ARG A 221 -7.47 -10.60 -13.07
C ARG A 221 -6.25 -10.11 -12.29
N ILE A 222 -6.35 -8.95 -11.65
CA ILE A 222 -5.27 -8.44 -10.78
C ILE A 222 -4.97 -9.45 -9.66
N ALA A 223 -5.99 -10.00 -9.00
CA ALA A 223 -5.81 -10.97 -7.92
C ALA A 223 -5.14 -12.28 -8.40
N GLU A 224 -5.50 -12.79 -9.57
CA GLU A 224 -4.92 -14.00 -10.15
C GLU A 224 -3.43 -13.83 -10.49
N HIS A 225 -3.09 -12.74 -11.17
CA HIS A 225 -1.71 -12.39 -11.48
C HIS A 225 -0.88 -12.16 -10.20
N LEU A 226 -1.44 -11.43 -9.24
CA LEU A 226 -0.76 -11.17 -7.97
C LEU A 226 -0.59 -12.45 -7.14
N ALA A 227 -1.54 -13.39 -7.20
CA ALA A 227 -1.39 -14.70 -6.55
C ALA A 227 -0.28 -15.55 -7.20
N ARG A 228 -0.10 -15.48 -8.53
CA ARG A 228 1.06 -16.11 -9.20
C ARG A 228 2.38 -15.49 -8.77
N PHE A 229 2.43 -14.17 -8.62
CA PHE A 229 3.61 -13.50 -8.09
C PHE A 229 3.89 -13.86 -6.64
N GLU A 230 2.87 -13.90 -5.77
CA GLU A 230 3.04 -14.38 -4.39
C GLU A 230 3.54 -15.84 -4.35
N HIS A 231 2.98 -16.68 -5.22
CA HIS A 231 3.36 -18.09 -5.31
C HIS A 231 4.85 -18.28 -5.67
N SER A 232 5.41 -17.39 -6.50
CA SER A 232 6.82 -17.51 -6.92
C SER A 232 7.83 -17.22 -5.82
N PHE A 233 7.40 -16.71 -4.65
CA PHE A 233 8.28 -16.60 -3.49
C PHE A 233 8.58 -17.95 -2.82
N ARG A 234 7.80 -18.99 -3.12
CA ARG A 234 8.08 -20.35 -2.65
C ARG A 234 9.34 -20.88 -3.31
N TRP A 235 10.13 -21.62 -2.56
CA TRP A 235 11.43 -22.15 -3.03
C TRP A 235 11.31 -22.98 -4.31
N ASP A 236 10.28 -23.81 -4.40
CA ASP A 236 9.98 -24.71 -5.53
C ASP A 236 9.39 -24.01 -6.75
N SER A 237 8.96 -22.75 -6.60
CA SER A 237 8.21 -22.00 -7.60
C SER A 237 8.93 -20.71 -8.03
N ARG A 238 10.22 -20.56 -7.68
CA ARG A 238 10.97 -19.35 -8.00
C ARG A 238 11.10 -19.14 -9.51
N GLY A 239 10.78 -17.93 -9.94
CA GLY A 239 10.89 -17.52 -11.35
C GLY A 239 9.78 -18.05 -12.25
N THR A 240 8.70 -18.60 -11.69
CA THR A 240 7.51 -18.98 -12.46
C THR A 240 6.60 -17.79 -12.77
N ASP A 241 6.82 -16.65 -12.13
CA ASP A 241 6.08 -15.42 -12.35
C ASP A 241 6.54 -14.67 -13.61
N SER A 242 5.57 -14.06 -14.30
CA SER A 242 5.79 -13.20 -15.46
C SER A 242 5.90 -11.71 -15.07
N ALA A 243 6.27 -10.87 -16.05
CA ALA A 243 6.23 -9.42 -15.86
C ALA A 243 4.81 -8.91 -15.59
N GLU A 244 3.78 -9.56 -16.15
CA GLU A 244 2.38 -9.24 -15.86
C GLU A 244 2.03 -9.56 -14.40
N ASP A 245 2.48 -10.71 -13.90
CA ASP A 245 2.27 -11.13 -12.50
C ASP A 245 2.91 -10.14 -11.52
N ARG A 246 4.15 -9.72 -11.79
CA ARG A 246 4.85 -8.68 -11.02
C ARG A 246 4.14 -7.34 -11.09
N GLY A 247 3.68 -6.94 -12.29
CA GLY A 247 2.98 -5.68 -12.50
C GLY A 247 1.66 -5.61 -11.74
N ALA A 248 1.00 -6.75 -11.54
CA ALA A 248 -0.25 -6.81 -10.78
C ALA A 248 -0.12 -6.29 -9.33
N LEU A 249 1.07 -6.29 -8.72
CA LEU A 249 1.30 -5.63 -7.43
C LEU A 249 1.01 -4.13 -7.52
N ILE A 250 1.56 -3.44 -8.51
CA ILE A 250 1.33 -2.00 -8.72
C ILE A 250 -0.14 -1.75 -9.04
N ALA A 251 -0.73 -2.62 -9.87
CA ALA A 251 -2.15 -2.55 -10.20
C ALA A 251 -3.04 -2.66 -8.94
N ALA A 252 -2.72 -3.59 -8.05
CA ALA A 252 -3.44 -3.78 -6.79
C ALA A 252 -3.29 -2.57 -5.85
N ILE A 253 -2.08 -2.04 -5.70
CA ILE A 253 -1.83 -0.83 -4.90
C ILE A 253 -2.64 0.35 -5.46
N GLY A 254 -2.59 0.57 -6.77
CA GLY A 254 -3.30 1.65 -7.44
C GLY A 254 -4.81 1.49 -7.40
N TRP A 255 -5.32 0.27 -7.52
CA TRP A 255 -6.74 -0.01 -7.38
C TRP A 255 -7.23 0.25 -5.95
N CYS A 256 -6.53 -0.27 -4.92
CA CYS A 256 -6.93 -0.11 -3.51
C CYS A 256 -6.80 1.33 -3.00
N SER A 257 -5.69 2.00 -3.34
CA SER A 257 -5.26 3.24 -2.68
C SER A 257 -5.40 4.47 -3.57
N GLY A 258 -5.52 4.28 -4.88
CA GLY A 258 -5.54 5.33 -5.90
C GLY A 258 -4.21 5.44 -6.65
N TRP A 259 -4.27 6.00 -7.87
CA TRP A 259 -3.14 6.04 -8.81
C TRP A 259 -2.36 7.37 -8.80
N GLY A 260 -2.89 8.44 -8.20
CA GLY A 260 -2.30 9.78 -8.31
C GLY A 260 -0.83 9.85 -7.90
N GLU A 261 -0.49 9.31 -6.72
CA GLU A 261 0.89 9.26 -6.21
C GLU A 261 1.76 8.32 -7.07
N ILE A 262 1.22 7.18 -7.50
CA ILE A 262 1.93 6.19 -8.33
C ILE A 262 2.35 6.82 -9.67
N LEU A 263 1.42 7.50 -10.33
CA LEU A 263 1.67 8.14 -11.63
C LEU A 263 2.70 9.27 -11.50
N GLN A 264 2.66 10.04 -10.41
CA GLN A 264 3.67 11.06 -10.15
C GLN A 264 5.05 10.44 -9.87
N ALA A 265 5.13 9.40 -9.04
CA ALA A 265 6.39 8.82 -8.58
C ALA A 265 7.08 7.89 -9.58
N LEU A 266 6.28 7.08 -10.28
CA LEU A 266 6.70 5.94 -11.10
C LEU A 266 6.29 6.10 -12.58
N GLY A 267 5.36 7.00 -12.89
CA GLY A 267 4.82 7.21 -14.25
C GLY A 267 5.60 8.18 -15.11
N GLY A 268 6.68 8.79 -14.59
CA GLY A 268 7.63 9.52 -15.42
C GLY A 268 8.49 8.54 -16.23
N ASP A 269 8.55 8.75 -17.54
CA ASP A 269 9.47 8.06 -18.45
C ASP A 269 10.94 8.27 -18.03
#